data_AF-A0A1C5RSM0-F1
#
_entry.id   AF-A0A1C5RSM0-F1
#
_cell.length_a   1.000
_cell.length_b   1.000
_cell.length_c   1.000
_cell.angle_alpha   90.00
_cell.angle_beta   90.00
_cell.angle_gamma   90.00
#
_symmetry.space_group_name_H-M   'P 1'
#
loop_
_entity.id
_entity.type
_entity.pdbx_description
1 polymer ?
#
loop_
_entity_poly.entity_id
_entity_poly.type
_entity_poly.pdbx_seq_one_letter_code
_entity_poly.pdbx_strand_id
1 'polypeptide(L)' 'MSPRTGRPKSDNPKSEQIKIRATKQDKTLLENCCKITGKTQYEVVMDGIKKVYAENEK' A
#
# COMPACT_ATOMS: atom_id res chain seq x y z
N MET A 1 -35.18 1.04 -24.01
CA MET A 1 -34.69 0.52 -22.72
C MET A 1 -33.17 0.54 -22.77
N SER A 2 -32.54 1.60 -22.24
CA SER A 2 -31.09 1.62 -22.10
C SER A 2 -30.69 0.52 -21.12
N PRO A 3 -29.83 -0.44 -21.48
CA PRO A 3 -29.34 -1.42 -20.53
C PRO A 3 -28.73 -0.64 -19.36
N ARG A 4 -29.18 -0.92 -18.14
CA ARG A 4 -28.50 -0.42 -16.94
C ARG A 4 -27.18 -1.17 -16.83
N THR A 5 -26.24 -0.91 -17.73
CA THR A 5 -24.84 -1.28 -17.58
C THR A 5 -24.34 -0.49 -16.38
N GLY A 6 -24.44 -1.11 -15.20
CA GLY A 6 -23.84 -0.59 -13.99
C GLY A 6 -22.33 -0.44 -14.16
N ARG A 7 -21.65 0.04 -13.11
CA ARG A 7 -20.19 0.10 -13.10
C ARG A 7 -19.63 -1.30 -13.41
N PRO A 8 -18.79 -1.48 -14.45
CA PRO A 8 -18.16 -2.76 -14.73
C PRO A 8 -17.44 -3.24 -13.47
N LYS A 9 -17.59 -4.54 -13.16
CA LYS A 9 -16.90 -5.13 -12.02
C LYS A 9 -15.40 -4.97 -12.26
N SER A 10 -14.74 -4.29 -11.33
CA SER A 10 -13.28 -4.22 -11.31
C SER A 10 -12.78 -5.58 -10.83
N ASP A 11 -11.97 -6.27 -11.63
CA ASP A 11 -11.48 -7.63 -11.29
C ASP A 11 -10.52 -7.64 -10.10
N ASN A 12 -9.86 -6.51 -9.79
CA ASN A 12 -9.00 -6.39 -8.61
C ASN A 12 -9.24 -5.07 -7.88
N PRO A 13 -10.33 -4.95 -7.11
CA PRO A 13 -10.53 -3.80 -6.25
C PRO A 13 -9.52 -3.85 -5.10
N LYS A 14 -8.85 -2.74 -4.81
CA LYS A 14 -8.08 -2.57 -3.56
C LYS A 14 -9.05 -2.43 -2.37
N SER A 15 -9.73 -3.52 -2.03
CA SER A 15 -10.78 -3.58 -1.01
C SER A 15 -10.23 -3.81 0.40
N GLU A 16 -9.02 -4.37 0.51
CA GLU A 16 -8.43 -4.72 1.80
C GLU A 16 -7.77 -3.51 2.46
N GLN A 17 -8.07 -3.31 3.75
CA GLN A 17 -7.50 -2.24 4.56
C GLN A 17 -6.53 -2.82 5.59
N ILE A 18 -5.28 -2.40 5.52
CA ILE A 18 -4.26 -2.74 6.52
C ILE A 18 -4.26 -1.64 7.59
N LYS A 19 -4.84 -1.93 8.76
CA LYS A 19 -4.87 -0.99 9.90
C LYS A 19 -3.67 -1.26 10.81
N ILE A 20 -2.63 -0.42 10.72
CA ILE A 20 -1.44 -0.52 11.55
C ILE A 20 -1.45 0.61 12.58
N ARG A 21 -1.20 0.27 13.85
CA ARG A 21 -0.87 1.26 14.88
C ARG A 21 0.64 1.45 14.88
N ALA A 22 1.07 2.68 14.68
CA ALA A 22 2.47 3.07 14.63
C ALA A 22 2.79 4.06 15.76
N THR A 23 4.03 4.05 16.25
CA THR A 23 4.51 5.07 17.18
C THR A 23 4.82 6.37 16.43
N LYS A 24 5.03 7.48 17.17
CA LYS A 24 5.43 8.76 16.55
C LYS A 24 6.75 8.64 15.79
N GLN A 25 7.69 7.84 16.30
CA GLN A 25 9.00 7.63 15.70
C GLN A 25 8.88 6.91 14.35
N ASP A 26 8.06 5.86 14.29
CA ASP A 26 7.81 5.12 13.04
C ASP A 26 7.20 6.02 11.97
N LYS A 27 6.29 6.92 12.35
CA LYS A 27 5.69 7.88 11.42
C LYS A 27 6.74 8.84 10.86
N THR A 28 7.63 9.37 11.70
CA THR A 28 8.71 10.26 11.25
C THR A 28 9.69 9.54 10.33
N LEU A 29 9.99 8.27 10.63
CA LEU A 29 10.87 7.46 9.80
C LEU A 29 10.23 7.21 8.43
N LEU A 30 8.94 6.88 8.41
CA LEU A 30 8.18 6.67 7.17
C LEU A 30 8.10 7.94 6.33
N GLU A 31 7.88 9.11 6.93
CA GLU A 31 7.93 10.39 6.23
C GLU A 31 9.31 10.69 5.64
N ASN A 32 10.39 10.38 6.36
CA ASN A 32 11.75 10.53 5.85
C ASN A 32 12.01 9.57 4.68
N CYS A 33 11.58 8.31 4.78
CA CYS A 33 11.67 7.36 3.67
C CYS A 33 10.88 7.84 2.44
N CYS A 34 9.70 8.42 2.63
CA CYS A 34 8.93 9.00 1.53
C CYS A 34 9.68 10.17 0.86
N LYS A 35 10.29 11.07 1.65
CA LYS A 35 11.07 12.21 1.13
C LYS A 35 12.31 11.76 0.33
N ILE A 36 13.03 10.75 0.82
CA ILE A 36 14.24 10.24 0.17
C ILE A 36 13.88 9.53 -1.14
N THR A 37 12.82 8.73 -1.14
CA THR A 37 12.47 7.89 -2.28
C THR A 37 11.57 8.61 -3.30
N GLY A 38 10.96 9.74 -2.91
CA GLY A 38 9.96 10.45 -3.71
C GLY A 38 8.65 9.66 -3.91
N LYS A 39 8.45 8.61 -3.13
CA LYS A 39 7.33 7.67 -3.24
C LYS A 39 6.21 8.00 -2.26
N THR A 40 5.01 7.50 -2.55
CA THR A 40 3.88 7.59 -1.63
C THR A 40 4.09 6.67 -0.42
N GLN A 41 3.43 7.00 0.69
CA GLN A 41 3.47 6.18 1.92
C GLN A 41 3.10 4.72 1.66
N TYR A 42 2.11 4.49 0.78
CA TYR A 42 1.68 3.16 0.36
C TYR A 42 2.79 2.38 -0.33
N GLU A 43 3.48 3.00 -1.30
CA GLU A 43 4.55 2.35 -2.06
C GLU A 43 5.73 1.98 -1.16
N VAL A 44 6.11 2.87 -0.23
CA VAL A 44 7.18 2.60 0.73
C VAL A 44 6.85 1.38 1.62
N VAL A 45 5.60 1.29 2.11
CA VAL A 45 5.16 0.14 2.92
C VAL A 45 5.14 -1.14 2.08
N MET A 46 4.62 -1.08 0.86
CA MET A 46 4.57 -2.25 -0.04
C MET A 46 5.95 -2.73 -0.46
N ASP A 47 6.88 -1.81 -0.73
CA ASP A 47 8.27 -2.15 -1.03
C ASP A 47 8.95 -2.80 0.19
N GLY A 48 8.66 -2.32 1.40
CA GLY A 48 9.12 -2.94 2.65
C GLY A 48 8.61 -4.38 2.80
N ILE A 49 7.31 -4.61 2.61
CA ILE A 49 6.71 -5.95 2.67
C ILE A 49 7.34 -6.89 1.64
N LYS A 50 7.52 -6.43 0.40
CA LYS A 50 8.15 -7.22 -0.66
C LYS A 50 9.59 -7.62 -0.33
N LYS A 51 10.37 -6.71 0.26
CA LYS A 51 11.74 -7.01 0.70
C LYS A 51 11.77 -8.06 1.79
N VAL A 52 10.93 -7.90 2.83
CA VAL A 52 10.82 -8.87 3.93
C VAL A 52 10.37 -10.24 3.41
N TYR A 53 9.42 -10.26 2.46
CA TYR A 53 8.98 -11.50 1.81
C TYR A 53 10.12 -12.18 1.05
N ALA A 54 10.84 -11.43 0.21
CA ALA A 54 11.97 -11.95 -0.57
C ALA A 54 13.16 -12.41 0.31
N GLU A 55 13.37 -11.80 1.48
CA GLU A 55 14.39 -12.22 2.43
C GLU A 55 14.02 -13.51 3.17
N ASN A 56 12.74 -13.73 3.44
CA ASN A 56 12.23 -14.91 4.16
C ASN A 56 11.91 -16.12 3.26
N GLU A 57 11.85 -15.94 1.94
CA GLU A 57 11.72 -17.05 0.96
C GLU A 57 13.07 -17.70 0.58
N LYS A 58 14.13 -17.49 1.38
CA LYS A 58 15.44 -18.13 1.17
C LYS A 58 15.56 -19.50 1.82
#